data_AF-A0A1V5TBG7-F1
#
_entry.id   AF-A0A1V5TBG7-F1
#
_cell.length_a   1.000
_cell.length_b   1.000
_cell.length_c   1.000
_cell.angle_alpha   90.00
_cell.angle_beta   90.00
_cell.angle_gamma   90.00
#
_symmetry.space_group_name_H-M   'P 1'
#
loop_
_entity.id
_entity.type
_entity.pdbx_description
1 polymer ?
#
loop_
_entity_poly.entity_id
_entity_poly.type
_entity_poly.pdbx_seq_one_letter_code
_entity_poly.pdbx_strand_id
1 'polypeptide(L)'
;MSKKVIVSIFFGLVFCLAVLQAAEPPKKYLSRSDLKAFKENFSRIEEDFDNLDVSYDSLLDFSGDTNSEGLAALASITAPVEVERILQKNGISAPSFTKYMVISYGIGVLYLEKGLKEQVSLYASMPEVAASLEQALQEIQVLKSEIHQADLALIADDLEALAAIVSDE
;
A
#
# COMPACT_ATOMS: atom_id res chain seq x y z
N MET A 1 18.38 -61.27 -33.16
CA MET A 1 19.45 -60.60 -33.95
C MET A 1 19.16 -59.12 -33.88
N SER A 2 19.67 -58.32 -32.94
CA SER A 2 21.06 -57.99 -32.55
C SER A 2 21.79 -57.07 -33.55
N LYS A 3 21.94 -55.80 -33.13
CA LYS A 3 23.16 -54.94 -33.06
C LYS A 3 22.85 -53.50 -33.52
N LYS A 4 22.80 -52.53 -32.58
CA LYS A 4 23.84 -51.51 -32.26
C LYS A 4 24.09 -50.56 -33.45
N VAL A 5 23.95 -49.23 -33.34
CA VAL A 5 24.93 -48.24 -32.81
C VAL A 5 24.22 -46.85 -32.80
N ILE A 6 24.04 -46.17 -31.65
CA ILE A 6 24.79 -45.00 -31.09
C ILE A 6 24.69 -43.69 -31.90
N VAL A 7 24.68 -42.57 -31.16
CA VAL A 7 24.91 -41.15 -31.52
C VAL A 7 23.61 -40.35 -31.67
N SER A 8 23.34 -39.22 -31.04
CA SER A 8 23.88 -38.43 -29.92
C SER A 8 23.20 -37.06 -30.01
N ILE A 9 23.03 -36.40 -28.85
CA ILE A 9 23.12 -34.94 -28.65
C ILE A 9 21.92 -34.12 -29.17
N PHE A 10 21.04 -33.69 -28.27
CA PHE A 10 21.09 -32.36 -27.61
C PHE A 10 21.03 -31.22 -28.64
N PHE A 11 19.97 -30.40 -28.60
CA PHE A 11 20.13 -28.95 -28.40
C PHE A 11 18.75 -28.28 -28.32
N GLY A 12 18.47 -27.73 -27.15
CA GLY A 12 17.93 -26.37 -27.09
C GLY A 12 16.46 -26.19 -27.45
N LEU A 13 15.55 -26.97 -26.89
CA LEU A 13 14.27 -26.38 -26.51
C LEU A 13 14.53 -25.58 -25.23
N VAL A 14 15.08 -24.37 -25.41
CA VAL A 14 15.13 -23.34 -24.39
C VAL A 14 13.67 -22.98 -24.12
N PHE A 15 13.06 -23.75 -23.22
CA PHE A 15 11.95 -23.27 -22.43
C PHE A 15 12.49 -22.03 -21.71
N CYS A 16 12.20 -20.86 -22.28
CA CYS A 16 12.21 -19.63 -21.51
C CYS A 16 11.15 -19.79 -20.42
N LEU A 17 11.53 -20.48 -19.33
CA LEU A 17 11.04 -20.15 -18.02
C LEU A 17 11.48 -18.71 -17.77
N ALA A 18 10.68 -17.77 -18.29
CA ALA A 18 10.53 -16.49 -17.64
C ALA A 18 10.01 -16.86 -16.25
N VAL A 19 10.93 -17.00 -15.30
CA VAL A 19 10.64 -16.84 -13.90
C VAL A 19 10.29 -15.36 -13.76
N LEU A 20 9.07 -15.00 -14.18
CA LEU A 20 8.33 -13.94 -13.51
C LEU A 20 8.32 -14.42 -12.07
N GLN A 21 9.19 -13.87 -11.24
CA GLN A 21 8.96 -13.91 -9.80
C GLN A 21 7.62 -13.20 -9.63
N ALA A 22 6.53 -13.96 -9.64
CA ALA A 22 5.23 -13.46 -9.25
C ALA A 22 5.43 -12.96 -7.82
N ALA A 23 5.50 -11.64 -7.65
CA ALA A 23 5.45 -11.04 -6.33
C ALA A 23 4.27 -11.69 -5.61
N GLU A 24 4.49 -12.18 -4.39
CA GLU A 24 3.41 -12.78 -3.62
C GLU A 24 2.25 -11.78 -3.59
N PRO A 25 1.00 -12.24 -3.80
CA PRO A 25 -0.13 -11.34 -3.77
C PRO A 25 -0.15 -10.62 -2.41
N PRO A 26 -0.53 -9.33 -2.38
CA PRO A 26 -0.51 -8.55 -1.16
C PRO A 26 -1.34 -9.24 -0.09
N LYS A 27 -0.78 -9.38 1.11
CA LYS A 27 -1.46 -10.07 2.21
C LYS A 27 -2.62 -9.22 2.72
N LYS A 28 -3.72 -9.87 3.09
CA LYS A 28 -4.83 -9.22 3.80
C LYS A 28 -4.45 -8.97 5.26
N TYR A 29 -4.62 -7.74 5.72
CA TYR A 29 -4.33 -7.29 7.08
C TYR A 29 -5.56 -6.80 7.84
N LEU A 30 -6.51 -6.14 7.17
CA LEU A 30 -7.54 -5.37 7.86
C LEU A 30 -8.82 -6.15 8.14
N SER A 31 -9.47 -5.72 9.22
CA SER A 31 -10.83 -6.08 9.59
C SER A 31 -11.63 -4.81 9.88
N ARG A 32 -12.97 -4.90 9.88
CA ARG A 32 -13.83 -3.75 10.22
C ARG A 32 -13.55 -3.19 11.62
N SER A 33 -13.13 -4.04 12.58
CA SER A 33 -12.75 -3.58 13.91
C SER A 33 -11.47 -2.75 13.91
N ASP A 34 -10.51 -3.05 13.04
CA ASP A 34 -9.27 -2.27 12.93
C ASP A 34 -9.57 -0.85 12.42
N LEU A 35 -10.41 -0.72 11.37
CA LEU A 35 -10.85 0.60 10.87
C LEU A 35 -11.67 1.36 11.91
N LYS A 36 -12.54 0.67 12.65
CA LYS A 36 -13.31 1.29 13.73
C LYS A 36 -12.38 1.83 14.82
N ALA A 37 -11.42 1.03 15.28
CA ALA A 37 -10.46 1.42 16.29
C ALA A 37 -9.59 2.60 15.84
N PHE A 38 -9.14 2.59 14.58
CA PHE A 38 -8.43 3.71 13.96
C PHE A 38 -9.27 4.99 14.04
N LYS A 39 -10.51 4.98 13.54
CA LYS A 39 -11.38 6.17 13.54
C LYS A 39 -11.68 6.69 14.95
N GLU A 40 -11.99 5.81 15.89
CA GLU A 40 -12.41 6.20 17.23
C GLU A 40 -11.26 6.70 18.11
N ASN A 41 -10.01 6.34 17.78
CA ASN A 41 -8.85 6.63 18.62
C ASN A 41 -7.73 7.39 17.88
N PHE A 42 -7.93 7.82 16.63
CA PHE A 42 -6.89 8.49 15.82
C PHE A 42 -6.21 9.63 16.57
N SER A 43 -6.96 10.60 17.08
CA SER A 43 -6.37 11.74 17.82
C SER A 43 -5.61 11.31 19.08
N ARG A 44 -5.96 10.20 19.72
CA ARG A 44 -5.19 9.66 20.86
C ARG A 44 -3.93 8.93 20.41
N ILE A 45 -3.98 8.29 19.24
CA ILE A 45 -2.81 7.65 18.62
C ILE A 45 -1.79 8.73 18.27
N GLU A 46 -2.22 9.82 17.62
CA GLU A 46 -1.35 10.96 17.28
C GLU A 46 -0.81 11.64 18.55
N GLU A 47 -1.65 11.89 19.57
CA GLU A 47 -1.15 12.41 20.86
C GLU A 47 -0.14 11.46 21.53
N ASP A 48 -0.40 10.15 21.54
CA ASP A 48 0.54 9.16 22.08
C ASP A 48 1.85 9.12 21.25
N PHE A 49 1.78 9.39 19.95
CA PHE A 49 2.93 9.50 19.04
C PHE A 49 3.75 10.78 19.25
N ASP A 50 3.11 11.94 19.43
CA ASP A 50 3.77 13.20 19.76
C ASP A 50 4.56 13.15 21.07
N ASN A 51 4.15 12.24 21.97
CA ASN A 51 4.84 11.99 23.24
C ASN A 51 6.03 11.03 23.11
N LEU A 52 6.25 10.45 21.93
CA LEU A 52 7.45 9.66 21.66
C LEU A 52 8.67 10.57 21.49
N ASP A 53 9.86 10.01 21.71
CA ASP A 53 11.11 10.73 21.50
C ASP A 53 11.25 11.14 20.02
N VAL A 54 11.84 12.32 19.74
CA VAL A 54 12.09 12.88 18.40
C VAL A 54 12.78 11.89 17.45
N SER A 55 13.45 10.87 18.01
CA SER A 55 13.99 9.74 17.24
C SER A 55 12.97 8.93 16.43
N TYR A 56 11.67 9.09 16.71
CA TYR A 56 10.57 8.41 16.01
C TYR A 56 9.93 9.29 14.93
N ASP A 57 10.27 10.57 14.84
CA ASP A 57 9.71 11.50 13.85
C ASP A 57 9.96 10.98 12.43
N SER A 58 11.13 10.43 12.10
CA SER A 58 11.39 9.88 10.76
C SER A 58 10.55 8.64 10.40
N LEU A 59 9.95 7.98 11.40
CA LEU A 59 9.06 6.82 11.21
C LEU A 59 7.59 7.22 11.06
N LEU A 60 7.22 8.43 11.48
CA LEU A 60 5.84 8.91 11.59
C LEU A 60 5.60 10.15 10.70
N ASP A 61 6.66 10.87 10.35
CA ASP A 61 6.66 11.97 9.40
C ASP A 61 6.63 11.39 7.98
N PHE A 62 5.41 11.10 7.54
CA PHE A 62 5.12 10.78 6.15
C PHE A 62 4.85 12.05 5.33
N SER A 63 5.08 13.24 5.90
CA SER A 63 4.82 14.53 5.26
C SER A 63 6.01 14.98 4.40
N GLY A 64 6.11 14.40 3.20
CA GLY A 64 6.47 15.25 2.05
C GLY A 64 7.72 14.94 1.23
N ASP A 65 8.34 13.76 1.30
CA ASP A 65 9.39 13.43 0.30
C ASP A 65 9.54 11.94 -0.07
N THR A 66 8.54 11.10 0.23
CA THR A 66 8.52 9.70 -0.21
C THR A 66 8.04 9.54 -1.65
N ASN A 67 8.66 10.28 -2.57
CA ASN A 67 8.60 9.99 -4.00
C ASN A 67 9.35 8.67 -4.27
N SER A 68 8.80 7.51 -3.89
CA SER A 68 9.05 6.16 -4.45
C SER A 68 8.88 4.98 -3.47
N GLU A 69 8.65 5.20 -2.18
CA GLU A 69 8.55 4.07 -1.24
C GLU A 69 7.14 3.47 -1.25
N GLY A 70 6.96 2.39 -2.01
CA GLY A 70 5.73 1.60 -2.01
C GLY A 70 5.43 0.99 -0.63
N LEU A 71 4.18 0.59 -0.40
CA LEU A 71 3.69 0.01 0.86
C LEU A 71 4.52 -1.18 1.33
N ALA A 72 5.10 -1.95 0.42
CA ALA A 72 5.98 -3.06 0.77
C ALA A 72 7.24 -2.60 1.51
N ALA A 73 7.82 -1.45 1.13
CA ALA A 73 8.95 -0.86 1.83
C ALA A 73 8.52 -0.38 3.23
N LEU A 74 7.40 0.34 3.31
CA LEU A 74 6.84 0.85 4.56
C LEU A 74 6.46 -0.27 5.54
N ALA A 75 5.81 -1.33 5.06
CA ALA A 75 5.40 -2.47 5.87
C ALA A 75 6.57 -3.37 6.29
N SER A 76 7.74 -3.26 5.64
CA SER A 76 8.95 -4.00 6.00
C SER A 76 9.71 -3.39 7.17
N ILE A 77 9.39 -2.14 7.52
CA ILE A 77 9.96 -1.46 8.69
C ILE A 77 9.48 -2.19 9.94
N THR A 78 10.44 -2.68 10.72
CA THR A 78 10.12 -3.23 12.04
C THR A 78 9.82 -2.07 12.98
N ALA A 79 8.54 -1.92 13.31
CA ALA A 79 8.11 -0.91 14.25
C ALA A 79 8.78 -1.12 15.62
N PRO A 80 9.22 -0.04 16.27
CA PRO A 80 9.60 -0.06 17.67
C PRO A 80 8.48 -0.65 18.53
N VAL A 81 8.86 -1.33 19.62
CA VAL A 81 7.88 -1.98 20.52
C VAL A 81 6.91 -0.95 21.11
N GLU A 82 7.38 0.28 21.32
CA GLU A 82 6.61 1.43 21.79
C GLU A 82 5.48 1.79 20.83
N VAL A 83 5.76 1.84 19.52
CA VAL A 83 4.78 2.14 18.47
C VAL A 83 3.72 1.04 18.40
N GLU A 84 4.14 -0.22 18.39
CA GLU A 84 3.20 -1.36 18.43
C GLU A 84 2.33 -1.33 19.69
N ARG A 85 2.90 -0.95 20.84
CA ARG A 85 2.17 -0.87 22.12
C ARG A 85 1.13 0.25 22.10
N ILE A 86 1.44 1.41 21.54
CA ILE A 86 0.50 2.53 21.40
C ILE A 86 -0.68 2.14 20.52
N LEU A 87 -0.41 1.57 19.34
CA LEU A 87 -1.46 1.18 18.40
C LEU A 87 -2.35 0.07 18.99
N GLN A 88 -1.77 -0.91 19.68
CA GLN A 88 -2.52 -1.98 20.36
C GLN A 88 -3.33 -1.46 21.56
N LYS A 89 -2.78 -0.53 22.35
CA LYS A 89 -3.50 0.17 23.44
C LYS A 89 -4.75 0.89 22.91
N ASN A 90 -4.68 1.42 21.69
CA ASN A 90 -5.78 2.11 21.00
C ASN A 90 -6.64 1.18 20.12
N GLY A 91 -6.50 -0.15 20.28
CA GLY A 91 -7.40 -1.14 19.71
C GLY A 91 -7.04 -1.66 18.31
N ILE A 92 -5.91 -1.24 17.75
CA ILE A 92 -5.41 -1.79 16.48
C ILE A 92 -4.66 -3.09 16.77
N SER A 93 -5.22 -4.21 16.31
CA SER A 93 -4.67 -5.53 16.62
C SER A 93 -3.36 -5.83 15.86
N ALA A 94 -2.50 -6.67 16.43
CA ALA A 94 -1.22 -7.04 15.80
C ALA A 94 -1.41 -7.69 14.40
N PRO A 95 -0.51 -7.45 13.43
CA PRO A 95 0.64 -6.53 13.47
C PRO A 95 0.18 -5.08 13.32
N SER A 96 0.25 -4.29 14.39
CA SER A 96 -0.57 -3.09 14.50
C SER A 96 0.00 -1.94 13.69
N PHE A 97 1.33 -1.83 13.61
CA PHE A 97 1.97 -0.84 12.75
C PHE A 97 1.69 -1.11 11.28
N THR A 98 1.83 -2.35 10.81
CA THR A 98 1.50 -2.70 9.43
C THR A 98 0.05 -2.35 9.09
N LYS A 99 -0.90 -2.59 10.01
CA LYS A 99 -2.30 -2.21 9.79
C LYS A 99 -2.50 -0.70 9.72
N TYR A 100 -1.86 0.05 10.61
CA TYR A 100 -1.86 1.52 10.57
C TYR A 100 -1.33 2.00 9.21
N MET A 101 -0.20 1.47 8.75
CA MET A 101 0.37 1.81 7.44
C MET A 101 -0.56 1.48 6.27
N VAL A 102 -1.21 0.31 6.28
CA VAL A 102 -2.16 -0.07 5.22
C VAL A 102 -3.36 0.88 5.18
N ILE A 103 -3.86 1.32 6.35
CA ILE A 103 -4.95 2.30 6.43
C ILE A 103 -4.51 3.65 5.87
N SER A 104 -3.43 4.23 6.41
CA SER A 104 -2.94 5.56 6.00
C SER A 104 -2.56 5.60 4.52
N TYR A 105 -1.81 4.61 4.04
CA TYR A 105 -1.44 4.49 2.63
C TYR A 105 -2.66 4.31 1.73
N GLY A 106 -3.61 3.45 2.13
CA GLY A 106 -4.83 3.21 1.35
C GLY A 106 -5.74 4.44 1.24
N ILE A 107 -5.85 5.25 2.31
CA ILE A 107 -6.55 6.54 2.26
C ILE A 107 -5.89 7.44 1.22
N GLY A 108 -4.57 7.62 1.29
CA GLY A 108 -3.82 8.47 0.36
C GLY A 108 -3.99 8.04 -1.10
N VAL A 109 -3.81 6.75 -1.40
CA VAL A 109 -3.96 6.21 -2.76
C VAL A 109 -5.38 6.41 -3.30
N LEU A 110 -6.41 6.20 -2.48
CA LEU A 110 -7.80 6.39 -2.90
C LEU A 110 -8.16 7.86 -3.11
N TYR A 111 -7.61 8.79 -2.31
CA TYR A 111 -7.78 10.23 -2.54
C TYR A 111 -7.05 10.73 -3.77
N LEU A 112 -5.83 10.24 -4.03
CA LEU A 112 -5.12 10.49 -5.29
C LEU A 112 -5.96 10.00 -6.48
N GLU A 113 -6.56 8.82 -6.39
CA GLU A 113 -7.43 8.27 -7.45
C GLU A 113 -8.66 9.16 -7.67
N LYS A 114 -9.30 9.60 -6.59
CA LYS A 114 -10.48 10.48 -6.64
C LYS A 114 -10.12 11.82 -7.30
N GLY A 115 -9.08 12.50 -6.83
CA GLY A 115 -8.63 13.78 -7.39
C GLY A 115 -8.17 13.67 -8.84
N LEU A 116 -7.49 12.57 -9.21
CA LEU A 116 -7.08 12.37 -10.61
C LEU A 116 -8.27 12.11 -11.53
N LYS A 117 -9.27 11.35 -11.10
CA LYS A 117 -10.52 11.15 -11.88
C LYS A 117 -11.27 12.46 -12.09
N GLU A 118 -11.28 13.35 -11.10
CA GLU A 118 -11.82 14.70 -11.24
C GLU A 118 -11.04 15.50 -12.29
N GLN A 119 -9.70 15.45 -12.26
CA GLN A 119 -8.86 16.11 -13.27
C GLN A 119 -9.07 15.55 -14.68
N VAL A 120 -9.20 14.23 -14.84
CA VAL A 120 -9.55 13.59 -16.12
C VAL A 120 -10.86 14.12 -16.67
N SER A 121 -11.87 14.30 -15.81
CA SER A 121 -13.14 14.90 -16.22
C SER A 121 -12.99 16.37 -16.60
N LEU A 122 -12.18 17.14 -15.86
CA LEU A 122 -11.98 18.58 -16.10
C LEU A 122 -11.21 18.86 -17.40
N TYR A 123 -10.24 18.01 -17.73
CA TYR A 123 -9.35 18.18 -18.88
C TYR A 123 -9.69 17.27 -20.07
N ALA A 124 -10.90 16.71 -20.12
CA ALA A 124 -11.31 15.76 -21.17
C ALA A 124 -11.19 16.34 -22.60
N SER A 125 -11.22 17.65 -22.77
CA SER A 125 -11.08 18.35 -24.06
C SER A 125 -9.64 18.75 -24.42
N MET A 126 -8.66 18.47 -23.56
CA MET A 126 -7.25 18.83 -23.73
C MET A 126 -6.42 17.58 -24.06
N PRO A 127 -6.29 17.20 -25.36
CA PRO A 127 -5.58 15.99 -25.75
C PRO A 127 -4.09 15.98 -25.36
N GLU A 128 -3.49 17.16 -25.17
CA GLU A 128 -2.09 17.32 -24.77
C GLU A 128 -1.79 16.81 -23.35
N VAL A 129 -2.79 16.78 -22.45
CA VAL A 129 -2.62 16.25 -21.08
C VAL A 129 -3.11 14.82 -20.93
N ALA A 130 -3.82 14.27 -21.92
CA ALA A 130 -4.46 12.97 -21.83
C ALA A 130 -3.45 11.84 -21.52
N ALA A 131 -2.28 11.85 -22.18
CA ALA A 131 -1.24 10.85 -21.95
C ALA A 131 -0.66 10.92 -20.53
N SER A 132 -0.46 12.13 -19.99
CA SER A 132 0.02 12.33 -18.62
C SER A 132 -0.99 11.86 -17.58
N LEU A 133 -2.27 12.13 -17.80
CA LEU A 133 -3.34 11.68 -16.90
C LEU A 133 -3.52 10.15 -16.95
N GLU A 134 -3.38 9.54 -18.13
CA GLU A 134 -3.38 8.08 -18.26
C GLU A 134 -2.19 7.44 -17.52
N GLN A 135 -1.00 8.01 -17.68
CA GLN A 135 0.18 7.54 -16.94
C GLN A 135 -0.04 7.64 -15.42
N ALA A 136 -0.54 8.77 -14.92
CA ALA A 136 -0.83 8.94 -13.51
C ALA A 136 -1.89 7.93 -13.01
N LEU A 137 -2.90 7.58 -13.82
CA LEU A 137 -3.88 6.55 -13.48
C LEU A 137 -3.22 5.16 -13.39
N GLN A 138 -2.30 4.85 -14.28
CA GLN A 138 -1.53 3.60 -14.25
C GLN A 138 -0.64 3.52 -13.01
N GLU A 139 0.03 4.60 -12.64
CA GLU A 139 0.82 4.69 -11.41
C GLU A 139 -0.05 4.44 -10.18
N ILE A 140 -1.25 5.02 -10.12
CA ILE A 140 -2.21 4.75 -9.03
C ILE A 140 -2.64 3.28 -9.01
N GLN A 141 -2.84 2.62 -10.17
CA GLN A 141 -3.14 1.18 -10.17
C GLN A 141 -1.99 0.35 -9.62
N VAL A 142 -0.74 0.75 -9.86
CA VAL A 142 0.44 0.11 -9.26
C VAL A 142 0.39 0.27 -7.74
N LEU A 143 0.17 1.47 -7.21
CA LEU A 143 0.05 1.70 -5.75
C LEU A 143 -1.09 0.88 -5.13
N LYS A 144 -2.26 0.84 -5.79
CA LYS A 144 -3.41 0.03 -5.34
C LYS A 144 -3.10 -1.46 -5.33
N SER A 145 -2.25 -1.94 -6.24
CA SER A 145 -1.88 -3.35 -6.33
C SER A 145 -1.02 -3.84 -5.16
N GLU A 146 -0.44 -2.92 -4.39
CA GLU A 146 0.31 -3.24 -3.17
C GLU A 146 -0.60 -3.53 -1.97
N ILE A 147 -1.88 -3.17 -2.07
CA ILE A 147 -2.89 -3.38 -1.02
C ILE A 147 -3.78 -4.56 -1.41
N HIS A 148 -4.05 -5.45 -0.46
CA HIS A 148 -5.00 -6.53 -0.70
C HIS A 148 -6.40 -5.96 -1.02
N GLN A 149 -7.03 -6.46 -2.08
CA GLN A 149 -8.30 -5.92 -2.60
C GLN A 149 -9.40 -5.79 -1.54
N ALA A 150 -9.50 -6.74 -0.62
CA ALA A 150 -10.50 -6.68 0.47
C ALA A 150 -10.21 -5.57 1.48
N ASP A 151 -8.95 -5.23 1.72
CA ASP A 151 -8.57 -4.13 2.62
C ASP A 151 -8.84 -2.80 1.94
N LEU A 152 -8.48 -2.69 0.66
CA LEU A 152 -8.79 -1.53 -0.17
C LEU A 152 -10.30 -1.27 -0.23
N ALA A 153 -11.11 -2.32 -0.37
CA ALA A 153 -12.57 -2.21 -0.34
C ALA A 153 -13.10 -1.75 1.02
N LEU A 154 -12.52 -2.25 2.13
CA LEU A 154 -12.89 -1.79 3.47
C LEU A 154 -12.57 -0.31 3.68
N ILE A 155 -11.41 0.17 3.21
CA ILE A 155 -11.04 1.58 3.30
C ILE A 155 -11.95 2.42 2.40
N ALA A 156 -12.24 1.96 1.18
CA ALA A 156 -13.12 2.66 0.25
C ALA A 156 -14.56 2.83 0.78
N ASP A 157 -15.10 1.83 1.48
CA ASP A 157 -16.43 1.88 2.12
C ASP A 157 -16.57 3.04 3.12
N ASP A 158 -15.47 3.44 3.77
CA ASP A 158 -15.41 4.43 4.85
C ASP A 158 -14.53 5.66 4.50
N LEU A 159 -14.16 5.83 3.23
CA LEU A 159 -13.07 6.72 2.79
C LEU A 159 -13.21 8.17 3.30
N GLU A 160 -14.38 8.78 3.12
CA GLU A 160 -14.60 10.18 3.51
C GLU A 160 -14.52 10.35 5.03
N ALA A 161 -15.03 9.38 5.80
CA ALA A 161 -14.96 9.44 7.26
C ALA A 161 -13.52 9.24 7.77
N LEU A 162 -12.77 8.34 7.14
CA LEU A 162 -11.36 8.12 7.45
C LEU A 162 -10.51 9.35 7.14
N ALA A 163 -10.69 9.97 5.98
CA ALA A 163 -9.89 11.12 5.60
C ALA A 163 -10.24 12.39 6.36
N ALA A 164 -11.51 12.63 6.70
CA ALA A 164 -11.88 13.76 7.54
C ALA A 164 -11.12 13.74 8.88
N ILE A 165 -10.95 12.55 9.47
CA ILE A 165 -10.22 12.36 10.72
C ILE A 165 -8.72 12.67 10.57
N VAL A 166 -8.13 12.31 9.44
CA VAL A 166 -6.71 12.54 9.15
C VAL A 166 -6.43 13.99 8.70
N SER A 167 -7.44 14.70 8.19
CA SER A 167 -7.31 16.08 7.67
C SER A 167 -7.74 17.18 8.64
N ASP A 168 -8.37 16.83 9.77
CA ASP A 168 -8.86 17.79 10.78
C ASP A 168 -7.75 18.26 11.76
N GLU A 169 -6.48 17.95 11.46
CA GLU A 169 -5.27 18.50 12.10
C GLU A 169 -4.61 19.58 11.24
#